data_AF-A0A1F9XKB9-F1
#
_entry.id   AF-A0A1F9XKB9-F1
#
_cell.length_a   1.000
_cell.length_b   1.000
_cell.length_c   1.000
_cell.angle_alpha   90.00
_cell.angle_beta   90.00
_cell.angle_gamma   90.00
#
_symmetry.space_group_name_H-M   'P 1'
#
loop_
_entity.id
_entity.type
_entity.pdbx_description
1 polymer ?
#
loop_
_entity_poly.entity_id
_entity_poly.type
_entity_poly.pdbx_seq_one_letter_code
_entity_poly.pdbx_strand_id
1 'polypeptide(L)'
;MPHVIAGWLKNIETVYCVNPWIFAFIYVITIPPFWYSVYKIVIGLKKGSGRSPANKLLKWFFLLGFTLLAPFLYVAFFGKNLPYWFWIVIAVFLAFSTLSVIKKIRSKSHKKTGA
;
A
#
# COMPACT_ATOMS: atom_id res chain seq x y z
N MET A 1 10.48 23.31 19.30
CA MET A 1 9.99 22.06 18.64
C MET A 1 10.51 21.80 17.20
N PRO A 2 11.46 22.52 16.57
CA PRO A 2 11.99 22.14 15.25
C PRO A 2 13.07 21.03 15.30
N HIS A 3 13.69 20.80 16.46
CA HIS A 3 14.80 19.85 16.61
C HIS A 3 14.40 18.38 16.39
N VAL A 4 13.16 18.01 16.70
CA VAL A 4 12.67 16.62 16.58
C VAL A 4 12.53 16.21 15.12
N ILE A 5 11.98 17.10 14.30
CA ILE A 5 11.79 16.85 12.86
C ILE A 5 13.15 16.79 12.16
N ALA A 6 14.05 17.72 12.48
CA ALA A 6 15.41 17.71 11.95
C ALA A 6 16.19 16.44 12.35
N GLY A 7 16.03 15.98 13.60
CA GLY A 7 16.65 14.73 14.08
C GLY A 7 16.11 13.49 13.36
N TRP A 8 14.80 13.43 13.14
CA TRP A 8 14.16 12.36 12.38
C TRP A 8 14.61 12.32 10.92
N LEU A 9 14.65 13.47 10.24
CA LEU A 9 15.14 13.59 8.87
C LEU A 9 16.61 13.16 8.75
N LYS A 10 17.46 13.61 9.68
CA LYS A 10 18.88 13.24 9.69
C LYS A 10 19.06 11.75 9.93
N ASN A 11 18.27 11.14 10.81
CA ASN A 11 18.32 9.69 11.03
C ASN A 11 17.97 8.92 9.76
N ILE A 12 16.91 9.31 9.05
CA ILE A 12 16.51 8.69 7.77
C ILE A 12 17.63 8.79 6.73
N GLU A 13 18.24 9.97 6.60
CA GLU A 13 19.36 10.18 5.69
C GLU A 13 20.54 9.27 6.05
N THR A 14 20.90 9.15 7.33
CA THR A 14 22.03 8.31 7.77
C THR A 14 21.76 6.81 7.65
N VAL A 15 20.53 6.36 7.90
CA VAL A 15 20.17 4.93 7.92
C VAL A 15 19.91 4.40 6.52
N TYR A 16 19.22 5.19 5.69
CA TYR A 16 18.74 4.77 4.39
C TYR A 16 19.48 5.42 3.22
N CYS A 17 20.34 6.43 3.45
CA CYS A 17 21.04 7.20 2.41
C CYS A 17 20.12 7.80 1.34
N VAL A 18 18.88 8.14 1.71
CA VAL A 18 17.89 8.77 0.83
C VAL A 18 17.71 10.24 1.15
N ASN A 19 17.19 11.01 0.18
CA ASN A 19 16.80 12.39 0.45
C ASN A 19 15.61 12.42 1.42
N PRO A 20 15.80 12.94 2.65
CA PRO A 20 14.79 12.85 3.69
C PRO A 20 13.58 13.75 3.39
N TRP A 21 13.74 14.81 2.59
CA TRP A 21 12.62 15.66 2.17
C TRP A 21 11.68 14.96 1.22
N ILE A 22 12.21 14.20 0.26
CA ILE A 22 11.39 13.43 -0.68
C ILE A 22 10.64 12.32 0.05
N PHE A 23 11.33 11.63 0.97
CA PHE A 23 10.70 10.64 1.84
C PHE A 23 9.56 11.25 2.66
N ALA A 24 9.81 12.38 3.33
CA ALA A 24 8.81 13.08 4.12
C ALA A 24 7.62 13.54 3.28
N PHE A 25 7.86 14.06 2.07
CA PHE A 25 6.81 14.49 1.15
C PHE A 25 5.91 13.33 0.73
N ILE A 26 6.50 12.20 0.32
CA ILE A 26 5.76 10.97 -0.02
C ILE A 26 4.97 10.50 1.20
N TYR A 27 5.60 10.45 2.37
CA TYR A 27 4.97 10.02 3.62
C TYR A 27 3.78 10.91 4.00
N VAL A 28 3.90 12.23 3.87
CA VAL A 28 2.80 13.16 4.23
C VAL A 28 1.63 13.05 3.24
N ILE A 29 1.92 12.93 1.94
CA ILE A 29 0.88 12.79 0.90
C ILE A 29 0.14 11.46 1.02
N THR A 30 0.79 10.43 1.54
CA THR A 30 0.16 9.11 1.71
C THR A 30 -0.74 9.04 2.94
N ILE A 31 -0.61 9.93 3.93
CA ILE A 31 -1.45 9.92 5.15
C ILE A 31 -2.96 10.09 4.84
N PRO A 32 -3.42 11.11 4.07
CA PRO A 32 -4.83 11.26 3.75
C PRO A 32 -5.48 10.04 3.06
N PRO A 33 -4.93 9.48 1.96
CA PRO A 33 -5.51 8.30 1.32
C PRO A 33 -5.39 7.04 2.20
N PHE A 34 -4.40 6.95 3.09
CA PHE A 34 -4.28 5.86 4.05
C PHE A 34 -5.48 5.83 4.99
N TRP A 35 -5.75 6.92 5.69
CA TRP A 35 -6.86 7.03 6.63
C TRP A 35 -8.21 6.86 5.94
N TYR A 36 -8.35 7.41 4.74
CA TYR A 36 -9.56 7.23 3.94
C TYR A 36 -9.80 5.75 3.60
N SER A 37 -8.75 5.03 3.20
CA SER A 37 -8.84 3.59 2.90
C SER A 37 -9.20 2.78 4.14
N VAL A 38 -8.57 3.05 5.29
CA VAL A 38 -8.89 2.42 6.58
C VAL A 38 -10.36 2.64 6.94
N TYR A 39 -10.82 3.89 6.89
CA TYR A 39 -12.21 4.25 7.20
C TYR A 39 -13.22 3.45 6.35
N LYS A 40 -12.96 3.33 5.04
CA LYS A 40 -13.83 2.58 4.11
C LYS A 40 -13.82 1.08 4.38
N ILE A 41 -12.67 0.52 4.74
CA ILE A 41 -12.54 -0.90 5.12
C ILE A 41 -13.33 -1.14 6.42
N VAL A 42 -13.10 -0.35 7.47
CA VAL A 42 -13.74 -0.51 8.78
C VAL A 42 -15.27 -0.39 8.67
N ILE A 43 -15.78 0.61 7.95
CA ILE A 43 -17.23 0.74 7.72
C ILE A 43 -17.77 -0.40 6.88
N GLY A 44 -17.02 -0.84 5.86
CA GLY A 44 -17.40 -1.96 5.01
C GLY A 44 -17.50 -3.28 5.78
N LEU A 45 -16.64 -3.49 6.77
CA LEU A 45 -16.66 -4.63 7.69
C LEU A 45 -17.79 -4.50 8.72
N LYS A 46 -17.98 -3.32 9.31
CA LYS A 46 -19.00 -3.06 10.35
C LYS A 46 -20.43 -3.11 9.81
N LYS A 47 -20.67 -2.76 8.53
CA LYS A 47 -21.99 -2.83 7.89
C LYS A 47 -22.48 -4.25 7.56
N GLY A 48 -21.78 -5.30 8.01
CA GLY A 48 -22.29 -6.66 8.16
C GLY A 48 -22.89 -7.29 6.90
N SER A 49 -22.13 -8.14 6.20
CA SER A 49 -22.61 -9.26 5.35
C SER A 49 -23.63 -9.03 4.22
N GLY A 50 -24.19 -7.84 4.01
CA GLY A 50 -25.35 -7.69 3.13
C GLY A 50 -25.04 -7.54 1.64
N ARG A 51 -24.02 -6.75 1.25
CA ARG A 51 -23.77 -6.45 -0.19
C ARG A 51 -22.53 -5.60 -0.45
N SER A 52 -21.48 -5.64 0.38
CA SER A 52 -20.22 -5.03 -0.05
C SER A 52 -19.55 -6.01 -1.02
N PRO A 53 -19.50 -5.75 -2.34
CA PRO A 53 -18.87 -6.68 -3.26
C PRO A 53 -17.44 -6.85 -2.80
N ALA A 54 -16.98 -8.08 -2.58
CA ALA A 54 -15.61 -8.38 -2.13
C ALA A 54 -14.55 -7.57 -2.93
N ASN A 55 -14.83 -7.31 -4.20
CA ASN A 55 -14.05 -6.42 -5.07
C ASN A 55 -13.84 -4.99 -4.55
N LYS A 56 -14.79 -4.39 -3.82
CA LYS A 56 -14.68 -3.02 -3.29
C LYS A 56 -13.79 -2.98 -2.05
N LEU A 57 -13.91 -3.99 -1.18
CA LEU A 57 -13.00 -4.17 -0.04
C LEU A 57 -11.56 -4.41 -0.53
N LEU A 58 -11.39 -5.31 -1.52
CA LEU A 58 -10.09 -5.61 -2.12
C LEU A 58 -9.41 -4.34 -2.66
N LYS A 59 -10.15 -3.47 -3.36
CA LYS A 59 -9.62 -2.19 -3.87
C LYS A 59 -9.09 -1.28 -2.76
N TRP A 60 -9.82 -1.13 -1.67
CA TRP A 60 -9.36 -0.32 -0.52
C TRP A 60 -8.16 -0.97 0.18
N PHE A 61 -8.10 -2.29 0.25
CA PHE A 61 -6.93 -3.02 0.76
C PHE A 61 -5.69 -2.79 -0.11
N PHE A 62 -5.83 -2.83 -1.43
CA PHE A 62 -4.73 -2.50 -2.35
C PHE A 62 -4.28 -1.05 -2.21
N LEU A 63 -5.21 -0.11 -2.08
CA LEU A 63 -4.88 1.30 -1.88
C LEU A 63 -4.15 1.50 -0.54
N LEU A 64 -4.66 0.93 0.55
CA LEU A 64 -4.03 0.97 1.87
C LEU A 64 -2.61 0.39 1.82
N GLY A 65 -2.45 -0.81 1.25
CA GLY A 65 -1.15 -1.46 1.10
C GLY A 65 -0.19 -0.65 0.24
N PHE A 66 -0.65 -0.13 -0.90
CA PHE A 66 0.17 0.71 -1.78
C PHE A 66 0.62 1.99 -1.09
N THR A 67 -0.29 2.68 -0.40
CA THR A 67 -0.02 3.91 0.35
C THR A 67 0.97 3.67 1.50
N LEU A 68 0.88 2.51 2.16
CA LEU A 68 1.84 2.09 3.18
C LEU A 68 3.22 1.76 2.58
N LEU A 69 3.24 1.09 1.43
CA LEU A 69 4.47 0.66 0.74
C LEU A 69 5.17 1.81 0.01
N ALA A 70 4.47 2.86 -0.41
CA ALA A 70 5.00 3.97 -1.22
C ALA A 70 6.29 4.62 -0.67
N PRO A 71 6.37 5.05 0.61
CA PRO A 71 7.62 5.63 1.15
C PRO A 71 8.76 4.60 1.21
N PHE A 72 8.45 3.33 1.46
CA PHE A 72 9.47 2.27 1.44
C PHE A 72 9.89 1.89 0.01
N LEU A 73 9.02 2.02 -0.98
CA LEU A 73 9.36 1.87 -2.40
C LEU A 73 10.43 2.90 -2.78
N TYR A 74 10.27 4.15 -2.36
CA TYR A 74 11.28 5.19 -2.58
C TYR A 74 12.63 4.79 -1.99
N VAL A 75 12.62 4.26 -0.76
CA VAL A 75 13.85 3.73 -0.13
C VAL A 75 14.38 2.50 -0.88
N ALA A 76 13.53 1.62 -1.40
CA ALA A 76 13.95 0.43 -2.14
C ALA A 76 14.68 0.75 -3.45
N PHE A 77 14.31 1.84 -4.12
CA PHE A 77 14.95 2.27 -5.37
C PHE A 77 16.19 3.15 -5.15
N PHE A 78 16.14 4.06 -4.17
CA PHE A 78 17.19 5.08 -4.00
C PHE A 78 18.06 4.87 -2.75
N GLY A 79 17.60 4.05 -1.82
CA GLY A 79 18.22 3.86 -0.52
C GLY A 79 19.00 2.57 -0.39
N LYS A 80 19.70 2.46 0.73
CA LYS A 80 20.39 1.26 1.17
C LYS A 80 19.74 0.78 2.47
N ASN A 81 19.94 -0.50 2.81
CA ASN A 81 19.60 -1.04 4.11
C ASN A 81 18.08 -1.14 4.43
N LEU A 82 17.26 -1.65 3.51
CA LEU A 82 15.88 -2.01 3.84
C LEU A 82 15.82 -3.32 4.62
N PRO A 83 14.94 -3.43 5.64
CA PRO A 83 14.69 -4.68 6.34
C PRO A 83 14.24 -5.79 5.38
N TYR A 84 14.75 -7.02 5.55
CA TYR A 84 14.36 -8.19 4.75
C TYR A 84 12.84 -8.44 4.72
N TRP A 85 12.14 -8.13 5.82
CA TRP A 85 10.69 -8.27 5.89
C TRP A 85 9.95 -7.42 4.83
N PHE A 86 10.48 -6.25 4.44
CA PHE A 86 9.88 -5.44 3.38
C PHE A 86 9.82 -6.18 2.04
N TRP A 87 10.89 -6.92 1.71
CA TRP A 87 10.95 -7.74 0.49
C TRP A 87 9.93 -8.88 0.51
N ILE A 88 9.68 -9.47 1.67
CA ILE A 88 8.63 -10.48 1.84
C ILE A 88 7.25 -9.86 1.61
N VAL A 89 6.98 -8.70 2.22
CA VAL A 89 5.69 -8.00 2.08
C VAL A 89 5.44 -7.63 0.63
N ILE A 90 6.42 -7.06 -0.08
CA ILE A 90 6.23 -6.66 -1.48
C ILE A 90 6.07 -7.87 -2.40
N ALA A 91 6.79 -8.97 -2.16
CA ALA A 91 6.64 -10.21 -2.92
C ALA A 91 5.22 -10.80 -2.75
N VAL A 92 4.71 -10.85 -1.52
CA VAL A 92 3.33 -11.28 -1.24
C VAL A 92 2.32 -10.34 -1.88
N PHE A 93 2.53 -9.02 -1.78
CA PHE A 93 1.64 -8.02 -2.36
C PHE A 93 1.57 -8.15 -3.90
N LEU A 94 2.71 -8.34 -4.56
CA LEU A 94 2.80 -8.59 -6.01
C LEU A 94 2.13 -9.90 -6.40
N ALA A 95 2.42 -11.00 -5.71
CA ALA A 95 1.79 -12.29 -5.97
C ALA A 95 0.26 -12.21 -5.83
N PHE A 96 -0.22 -11.56 -4.77
CA PHE A 96 -1.64 -11.39 -4.52
C PHE A 96 -2.31 -10.50 -5.57
N SER A 97 -1.63 -9.43 -6.00
CA SER A 97 -2.07 -8.55 -7.10
C SER A 97 -2.26 -9.34 -8.40
N THR A 98 -1.23 -10.07 -8.82
CA THR A 98 -1.24 -10.84 -10.08
C THR A 98 -2.29 -11.94 -10.06
N LEU A 99 -2.38 -12.72 -8.97
CA LEU A 99 -3.39 -13.76 -8.82
C LEU A 99 -4.82 -13.21 -8.83
N SER A 100 -5.03 -12.04 -8.23
CA SER A 100 -6.35 -11.38 -8.22
C SER A 100 -6.78 -10.94 -9.62
N VAL A 101 -5.83 -10.43 -10.42
CA VAL A 101 -6.09 -10.04 -11.82
C VAL A 101 -6.39 -11.27 -12.68
N ILE A 102 -5.56 -12.31 -12.60
CA ILE A 102 -5.74 -13.56 -13.38
C ILE A 102 -7.09 -14.21 -13.07
N LYS A 103 -7.48 -14.34 -11.79
CA LYS A 103 -8.78 -14.90 -11.40
C LYS A 103 -9.95 -14.12 -12.01
N LYS A 104 -9.86 -12.78 -12.03
CA LYS A 104 -10.90 -11.91 -12.56
C LYS A 104 -11.02 -11.98 -14.08
N ILE A 105 -9.91 -12.18 -14.79
CA ILE A 105 -9.91 -12.41 -16.24
C ILE A 105 -10.55 -13.77 -16.55
N ARG A 106 -10.14 -14.84 -15.85
CA ARG A 106 -10.65 -16.20 -16.06
C ARG A 106 -12.16 -16.31 -15.76
N SER A 107 -12.64 -15.68 -14.70
CA SER A 107 -14.07 -15.70 -14.35
C SER A 107 -14.94 -14.95 -15.37
N LYS A 108 -14.39 -13.95 -16.05
CA LYS A 108 -15.11 -13.17 -17.07
C LYS A 108 -15.21 -13.92 -18.41
N SER A 109 -14.22 -14.76 -18.70
CA SER A 109 -14.21 -15.60 -19.91
C SER A 109 -15.28 -16.70 -19.88
N HIS A 110 -15.60 -17.25 -18.70
CA HIS A 110 -16.62 -18.30 -18.55
C HIS A 110 -18.07 -17.80 -18.64
N LYS A 111 -18.29 -16.47 -18.69
CA LYS A 111 -19.64 -15.86 -18.77
C LYS A 111 -20.03 -15.46 -20.20
N LYS A 112 -19.19 -15.73 -21.21
CA LYS A 112 -19.40 -15.30 -22.60
C LYS A 112 -19.84 -16.43 -23.56
N THR A 113 -20.07 -17.65 -23.05
CA THR A 113 -20.50 -18.83 -23.84
C THR A 113 -21.79 -19.42 -23.26
N GLY A 114 -22.80 -18.57 -23.10
CA GLY A 114 -24.10 -18.95 -22.54
C GLY A 114 -25.15 -17.86 -22.78
N ALA A 115 -25.05 -17.19 -23.92
CA ALA A 115 -26.09 -16.34 -24.50
C ALA A 115 -26.43 -16.92 -25.88
#